data_AF-A0A136KHD4-F1
#
_entry.id   AF-A0A136KHD4-F1
#
_cell.length_a   1.000
_cell.length_b   1.000
_cell.length_c   1.000
_cell.angle_alpha   90.00
_cell.angle_beta   90.00
_cell.angle_gamma   90.00
#
_symmetry.space_group_name_H-M   'P 1'
#
loop_
_entity.id
_entity.type
_entity.pdbx_description
1 polymer ?
#
loop_
_entity_poly.entity_id
_entity_poly.type
_entity_poly.pdbx_seq_one_letter_code
_entity_poly.pdbx_strand_id
1 'polypeptide(L)'
;MFLLPGFSAKNKIWAEQLQNDLQEMGLKIQVQNWRHWDDNSESFKIEAETEAFLGAVNDEEVIVLAKSIGTRLIIELLRKHPDKFNAKQVILMGIPEKHEHYIEVLKSKSNLFQIIQNYQDPYLSYADLVEWLKSNNIDIDVIKGDRNDHDYPYPELLYELCKK
;
A
#
# COMPACT_ATOMS: atom_id res chain seq x y z
N MET A 1 7.71 -8.13 -7.27
CA MET A 1 6.88 -7.43 -6.27
C MET A 1 6.99 -5.94 -6.52
N PHE A 2 5.97 -5.16 -6.15
CA PHE A 2 5.99 -3.71 -6.28
C PHE A 2 5.77 -3.03 -4.93
N LEU A 3 6.49 -1.94 -4.71
CA LEU A 3 6.29 -1.03 -3.58
C LEU A 3 5.70 0.28 -4.09
N LEU A 4 4.52 0.65 -3.56
CA LEU A 4 3.83 1.92 -3.78
C LEU A 4 4.00 2.80 -2.54
N PRO A 5 4.98 3.72 -2.53
CA PRO A 5 5.34 4.46 -1.32
C PRO A 5 4.42 5.63 -0.99
N GLY A 6 4.67 6.31 0.14
CA GLY A 6 3.95 7.54 0.49
C GLY A 6 4.32 8.74 -0.39
N PHE A 7 3.64 9.88 -0.23
CA PHE A 7 3.80 11.05 -1.11
C PHE A 7 5.15 11.78 -0.97
N SER A 8 5.64 12.05 0.24
CA SER A 8 6.81 12.93 0.44
C SER A 8 8.16 12.36 -0.04
N ALA A 9 9.17 13.22 -0.24
CA ALA A 9 10.55 12.81 -0.52
C ALA A 9 11.17 11.93 0.59
N LYS A 10 10.76 12.12 1.85
CA LYS A 10 11.13 11.22 2.96
C LYS A 10 10.66 9.78 2.68
N ASN A 11 9.52 9.60 2.02
CA ASN A 11 9.04 8.27 1.63
C ASN A 11 9.86 7.66 0.49
N LYS A 12 10.57 8.44 -0.33
CA LYS A 12 11.51 7.92 -1.33
C LYS A 12 12.66 7.20 -0.64
N ILE A 13 13.30 7.88 0.32
CA ILE A 13 14.39 7.31 1.13
C ILE A 13 13.91 6.07 1.89
N TRP A 14 12.74 6.14 2.51
CA TRP A 14 12.14 4.97 3.18
C TRP A 14 11.92 3.80 2.23
N ALA A 15 11.42 4.06 1.01
CA ALA A 15 11.13 3.03 0.03
C ALA A 15 12.40 2.36 -0.51
N GLU A 16 13.45 3.16 -0.75
CA GLU A 16 14.77 2.67 -1.16
C GLU A 16 15.41 1.82 -0.05
N GLN A 17 15.32 2.25 1.22
CA GLN A 17 15.80 1.45 2.34
C GLN A 17 15.05 0.13 2.46
N LEU A 18 13.71 0.16 2.44
CA LEU A 18 12.89 -1.05 2.53
C LEU A 18 13.13 -1.98 1.35
N GLN A 19 13.35 -1.44 0.15
CA GLN A 19 13.74 -2.24 -1.02
C GLN A 19 15.05 -2.99 -0.76
N ASN A 20 16.08 -2.30 -0.25
CA ASN A 20 17.37 -2.92 0.06
C ASN A 20 17.21 -4.02 1.11
N ASP A 21 16.51 -3.74 2.22
CA ASP A 21 16.31 -4.70 3.31
C ASP A 21 15.62 -5.99 2.78
N LEU A 22 14.55 -5.85 1.98
CA LEU A 22 13.84 -7.00 1.42
C LEU A 22 14.66 -7.74 0.35
N GLN A 23 15.49 -7.03 -0.42
CA GLN A 23 16.40 -7.65 -1.39
C GLN A 23 17.51 -8.44 -0.71
N GLU A 24 18.06 -7.95 0.41
CA GLU A 24 19.01 -8.69 1.24
C GLU A 24 18.40 -9.97 1.82
N MET A 25 17.09 -9.95 2.12
CA MET A 25 16.33 -11.13 2.53
C MET A 25 15.94 -12.07 1.36
N GLY A 26 16.28 -11.70 0.11
CA GLY A 26 16.09 -12.53 -1.08
C GLY A 26 14.81 -12.25 -1.88
N LEU A 27 14.09 -11.16 -1.61
CA LEU A 27 12.90 -10.76 -2.37
C LEU A 27 13.24 -9.80 -3.51
N LYS A 28 12.63 -10.03 -4.69
CA LYS A 28 12.72 -9.09 -5.82
C LYS A 28 11.58 -8.09 -5.75
N ILE A 29 11.92 -6.86 -5.37
CA ILE A 29 10.97 -5.74 -5.28
C ILE A 29 11.42 -4.55 -6.12
N GLN A 30 10.46 -3.93 -6.80
CA GLN A 30 10.61 -2.69 -7.55
C GLN A 30 9.81 -1.58 -6.86
N VAL A 31 10.43 -0.42 -6.71
CA VAL A 31 9.77 0.77 -6.15
C VAL A 31 9.13 1.57 -7.28
N GLN A 32 7.86 1.93 -7.11
CA GLN A 32 7.22 2.93 -7.95
C GLN A 32 7.81 4.31 -7.59
N ASN A 33 8.55 4.87 -8.53
CA ASN A 33 9.09 6.22 -8.40
C ASN A 33 7.99 7.22 -8.81
N TRP A 34 7.50 8.01 -7.85
CA TRP A 34 6.49 9.03 -8.16
C TRP A 34 7.10 10.14 -9.02
N ARG A 35 6.37 10.61 -10.04
CA ARG A 35 6.88 11.65 -10.95
C ARG A 35 7.28 12.93 -10.21
N HIS A 36 6.47 13.28 -9.22
CA HIS A 36 6.62 14.51 -8.45
C HIS A 36 7.86 14.54 -7.55
N TRP A 37 8.50 13.39 -7.32
CA TRP A 37 9.79 13.33 -6.63
C TRP A 37 10.95 13.88 -7.45
N ASP A 38 10.83 13.87 -8.78
CA ASP A 38 11.92 14.28 -9.67
C ASP A 38 11.69 15.68 -10.27
N ASP A 39 10.43 16.09 -10.47
CA ASP A 39 10.09 17.39 -11.07
C ASP A 39 9.76 18.51 -10.04
N ASN A 40 9.82 18.20 -8.74
CA ASN A 40 9.43 19.08 -7.63
C ASN A 40 8.01 19.65 -7.73
N SER A 41 7.11 19.02 -8.49
CA SER A 41 5.70 19.38 -8.46
C SER A 41 5.08 18.95 -7.13
N GLU A 42 4.11 19.73 -6.64
CA GLU A 42 3.34 19.35 -5.44
C GLU A 42 2.06 18.56 -5.78
N SER A 43 1.82 18.27 -7.07
CA SER A 43 0.57 17.67 -7.51
C SER A 43 0.69 16.15 -7.68
N PHE A 44 0.09 15.38 -6.77
CA PHE A 44 -0.14 13.96 -6.99
C PHE A 44 -1.33 13.76 -7.94
N LYS A 45 -1.08 13.19 -9.12
CA LYS A 45 -2.14 12.87 -10.10
C LYS A 45 -2.36 11.36 -10.13
N ILE A 46 -3.36 10.89 -9.39
CA ILE A 46 -3.68 9.47 -9.23
C ILE A 46 -3.75 8.76 -10.59
N GLU A 47 -4.42 9.33 -11.58
CA GLU A 47 -4.55 8.75 -12.91
C GLU A 47 -3.20 8.56 -13.61
N ALA A 48 -2.34 9.59 -13.59
CA ALA A 48 -1.04 9.53 -14.25
C ALA A 48 -0.08 8.54 -13.58
N GLU A 49 -0.15 8.44 -12.25
CA GLU A 49 0.64 7.47 -11.48
C GLU A 49 0.09 6.04 -11.63
N THR A 50 -1.22 5.90 -11.79
CA THR A 50 -1.86 4.61 -12.09
C THR A 50 -1.44 4.09 -13.47
N GLU A 51 -1.41 4.95 -14.48
CA GLU A 51 -0.91 4.60 -15.81
C GLU A 51 0.58 4.23 -15.79
N ALA A 52 1.39 4.98 -15.04
CA ALA A 52 2.81 4.68 -14.89
C ALA A 52 3.03 3.31 -14.22
N PHE A 53 2.26 3.01 -13.17
CA PHE A 53 2.31 1.72 -12.50
C PHE A 53 1.89 0.57 -13.42
N LEU A 54 0.77 0.73 -14.15
CA LEU A 54 0.31 -0.27 -15.13
C LEU A 54 1.32 -0.50 -16.26
N GLY A 55 2.06 0.53 -16.67
CA GLY A 55 3.12 0.38 -17.67
C GLY A 55 4.36 -0.35 -17.15
N ALA A 56 4.56 -0.39 -15.83
CA ALA A 56 5.68 -1.08 -15.18
C ALA A 56 5.34 -2.53 -14.80
N VAL A 57 4.07 -2.81 -14.49
CA VAL A 57 3.58 -4.15 -14.21
C VAL A 57 3.34 -4.86 -15.54
N ASN A 58 4.16 -5.86 -15.85
CA ASN A 58 3.84 -6.80 -16.93
C ASN A 58 2.64 -7.67 -16.48
N ASP A 59 1.91 -8.31 -17.41
CA ASP A 59 0.70 -9.15 -17.16
C ASP A 59 0.91 -10.36 -16.20
N GLU A 60 2.01 -10.40 -15.47
CA GLU A 60 2.35 -11.34 -14.42
C GLU A 60 1.54 -11.09 -13.14
N GLU A 61 1.32 -12.16 -12.38
CA GLU A 61 0.73 -12.07 -11.05
C GLU A 61 1.76 -11.48 -10.06
N VAL A 62 1.40 -10.39 -9.35
CA VAL A 62 2.34 -9.67 -8.48
C VAL A 62 1.84 -9.46 -7.05
N ILE A 63 2.77 -9.39 -6.11
CA ILE A 63 2.51 -8.88 -4.75
C ILE A 63 2.78 -7.37 -4.73
N VAL A 64 1.86 -6.61 -4.14
CA VAL A 64 1.97 -5.15 -3.95
C VAL A 64 2.06 -4.81 -2.48
N LEU A 65 3.06 -4.01 -2.13
CA LEU A 65 3.18 -3.33 -0.85
C LEU A 65 2.79 -1.88 -1.07
N ALA A 66 1.81 -1.35 -0.34
CA ALA A 66 1.33 0.00 -0.55
C ALA A 66 1.27 0.78 0.76
N LYS A 67 1.79 2.01 0.77
CA LYS A 67 1.84 2.87 1.97
C LYS A 67 1.17 4.21 1.71
N SER A 68 0.33 4.66 2.65
CA SER A 68 -0.25 6.02 2.61
C SER A 68 -0.94 6.32 1.27
N ILE A 69 -0.51 7.33 0.50
CA ILE A 69 -1.06 7.60 -0.83
C ILE A 69 -1.01 6.40 -1.79
N GLY A 70 -0.03 5.50 -1.64
CA GLY A 70 0.03 4.26 -2.39
C GLY A 70 -1.17 3.34 -2.14
N THR A 71 -1.74 3.34 -0.92
CA THR A 71 -2.96 2.57 -0.62
C THR A 71 -4.16 3.13 -1.39
N ARG A 72 -4.22 4.44 -1.57
CA ARG A 72 -5.26 5.08 -2.37
C ARG A 72 -5.11 4.74 -3.85
N LEU A 73 -3.88 4.77 -4.39
CA LEU A 73 -3.63 4.42 -5.77
C LEU A 73 -4.09 2.99 -6.09
N ILE A 74 -3.69 2.01 -5.28
CA ILE A 74 -4.03 0.60 -5.56
C ILE A 74 -5.54 0.33 -5.45
N ILE A 75 -6.23 0.99 -4.52
CA ILE A 75 -7.68 0.90 -4.38
C ILE A 75 -8.38 1.52 -5.59
N GLU A 76 -7.96 2.70 -6.04
CA GLU A 76 -8.50 3.34 -7.24
C GLU A 76 -8.26 2.50 -8.50
N LEU A 77 -7.07 1.89 -8.62
CA LEU A 77 -6.75 1.00 -9.73
C LEU A 77 -7.70 -0.20 -9.76
N LEU A 78 -7.83 -0.91 -8.65
CA LEU A 78 -8.70 -2.09 -8.55
C LEU A 78 -10.19 -1.75 -8.75
N ARG A 79 -10.60 -0.54 -8.39
CA ARG A 79 -11.97 -0.04 -8.58
C ARG A 79 -12.26 0.34 -10.04
N LYS A 80 -11.38 1.13 -10.66
CA LYS A 80 -11.59 1.67 -12.02
C LYS A 80 -11.18 0.69 -13.13
N HIS A 81 -10.24 -0.19 -12.84
CA HIS A 81 -9.62 -1.11 -13.80
C HIS A 81 -9.45 -2.53 -13.22
N PRO A 82 -10.53 -3.18 -12.75
CA PRO A 82 -10.46 -4.46 -12.07
C PRO A 82 -9.81 -5.59 -12.90
N ASP A 83 -9.82 -5.47 -14.23
CA ASP A 83 -9.30 -6.49 -15.16
C ASP A 83 -7.90 -6.17 -15.70
N LYS A 84 -7.32 -5.00 -15.37
CA LYS A 84 -6.00 -4.58 -15.90
C LYS A 84 -4.83 -4.96 -15.00
N PHE A 85 -5.11 -5.50 -13.83
CA PHE A 85 -4.10 -5.68 -12.81
C PHE A 85 -4.32 -6.99 -12.04
N ASN A 86 -3.34 -7.90 -12.17
CA ASN A 86 -3.38 -9.21 -11.56
C ASN A 86 -2.53 -9.22 -10.27
N ALA A 87 -3.15 -8.93 -9.13
CA ALA A 87 -2.46 -9.06 -7.85
C ALA A 87 -2.69 -10.42 -7.21
N LYS A 88 -1.58 -11.07 -6.81
CA LYS A 88 -1.59 -12.21 -5.88
C LYS A 88 -2.07 -11.77 -4.49
N GLN A 89 -1.54 -10.63 -4.04
CA GLN A 89 -1.72 -10.12 -2.69
C GLN A 89 -1.44 -8.61 -2.66
N VAL A 90 -2.17 -7.88 -1.83
CA VAL A 90 -1.95 -6.45 -1.57
C VAL A 90 -1.81 -6.23 -0.06
N ILE A 91 -0.66 -5.72 0.36
CA ILE A 91 -0.40 -5.35 1.75
C ILE A 91 -0.51 -3.84 1.88
N LEU A 92 -1.53 -3.36 2.60
CA LEU A 92 -1.80 -1.96 2.84
C LEU A 92 -1.17 -1.53 4.17
N MET A 93 -0.36 -0.48 4.14
CA MET A 93 0.32 0.09 5.31
C MET A 93 -0.14 1.53 5.52
N GLY A 94 -0.71 1.81 6.70
CA GLY A 94 -1.09 3.18 7.05
C GLY A 94 -2.13 3.77 6.13
N ILE A 95 -3.34 3.19 6.13
CA ILE A 95 -4.49 3.77 5.42
C ILE A 95 -4.74 5.15 6.04
N PRO A 96 -4.64 6.25 5.27
CA PRO A 96 -4.62 7.59 5.86
C PRO A 96 -6.01 8.14 6.17
N GLU A 97 -7.07 7.58 5.56
CA GLU A 97 -8.43 8.11 5.68
C GLU A 97 -9.49 7.01 5.51
N LYS A 98 -10.65 7.23 6.15
CA LYS A 98 -11.86 6.43 5.96
C LYS A 98 -12.57 6.93 4.70
N HIS A 99 -12.61 6.14 3.63
CA HIS A 99 -13.18 6.59 2.36
C HIS A 99 -13.99 5.49 1.67
N GLU A 100 -15.07 5.87 0.98
CA GLU A 100 -16.03 4.93 0.38
C GLU A 100 -15.42 3.99 -0.67
N HIS A 101 -14.46 4.49 -1.46
CA HIS A 101 -13.74 3.69 -2.45
C HIS A 101 -13.02 2.48 -1.86
N TYR A 102 -12.51 2.57 -0.63
CA TYR A 102 -11.94 1.42 0.07
C TYR A 102 -13.01 0.40 0.42
N ILE A 103 -14.20 0.84 0.86
CA ILE A 103 -15.28 -0.06 1.29
C ILE A 103 -15.67 -1.01 0.16
N GLU A 104 -15.88 -0.47 -1.04
CA GLU A 104 -16.26 -1.27 -2.21
C GLU A 104 -15.21 -2.34 -2.54
N VAL A 105 -13.95 -1.94 -2.63
CA VAL A 105 -12.84 -2.82 -3.05
C VAL A 105 -12.49 -3.83 -1.96
N LEU A 106 -12.37 -3.40 -0.71
CA LEU A 106 -12.03 -4.27 0.42
C LEU A 106 -13.14 -5.31 0.68
N LYS A 107 -14.42 -4.97 0.48
CA LYS A 107 -15.51 -5.95 0.58
C LYS A 107 -15.48 -7.00 -0.52
N SER A 108 -15.33 -6.55 -1.77
CA SER A 108 -15.44 -7.42 -2.94
C SER A 108 -14.21 -8.33 -3.11
N LYS A 109 -13.07 -7.95 -2.52
CA LYS A 109 -11.79 -8.65 -2.68
C LYS A 109 -11.07 -8.86 -1.35
N SER A 110 -11.78 -9.11 -0.25
CA SER A 110 -11.19 -9.22 1.10
C SER A 110 -9.98 -10.17 1.17
N ASN A 111 -10.07 -11.33 0.51
CA ASN A 111 -9.00 -12.34 0.45
C ASN A 111 -7.69 -11.84 -0.20
N LEU A 112 -7.74 -10.75 -0.97
CA LEU A 112 -6.58 -10.16 -1.61
C LEU A 112 -5.72 -9.35 -0.62
N PHE A 113 -6.32 -8.86 0.45
CA PHE A 113 -5.73 -7.81 1.28
C PHE A 113 -5.20 -8.33 2.61
N GLN A 114 -4.10 -7.73 3.03
CA GLN A 114 -3.67 -7.68 4.43
C GLN A 114 -3.41 -6.23 4.78
N ILE A 115 -3.70 -5.84 6.01
CA ILE A 115 -3.55 -4.46 6.45
C ILE A 115 -2.60 -4.41 7.65
N ILE A 116 -1.66 -3.48 7.62
CA ILE A 116 -0.80 -3.11 8.75
C ILE A 116 -1.15 -1.67 9.13
N GLN A 117 -1.53 -1.45 10.37
CA GLN A 117 -1.82 -0.12 10.89
C GLN A 117 -1.11 0.11 12.22
N ASN A 118 -0.35 1.20 12.30
CA ASN A 118 0.34 1.59 13.52
C ASN A 118 -0.67 1.96 14.63
N TYR A 119 -0.31 1.67 15.88
CA TYR A 119 -1.20 1.83 17.02
C TYR A 119 -1.77 3.24 17.13
N GLN A 120 -0.92 4.27 17.07
CA GLN A 120 -1.31 5.69 17.12
C GLN A 120 -0.86 6.43 15.86
N ASP A 121 -1.08 5.84 14.69
CA ASP A 121 -0.86 6.56 13.44
C ASP A 121 -1.61 7.90 13.45
N PRO A 122 -0.94 9.04 13.15
CA PRO A 122 -1.55 10.37 13.27
C PRO A 122 -2.65 10.63 12.26
N TYR A 123 -2.73 9.86 11.17
CA TYR A 123 -3.77 10.02 10.15
C TYR A 123 -5.00 9.17 10.46
N LEU A 124 -4.80 7.92 10.88
CA LEU A 124 -5.88 7.01 11.26
C LEU A 124 -5.37 5.94 12.23
N SER A 125 -5.78 5.98 13.49
CA SER A 125 -5.30 4.98 14.47
C SER A 125 -5.73 3.56 14.12
N TYR A 126 -5.01 2.56 14.63
CA TYR A 126 -5.41 1.15 14.52
C TYR A 126 -6.84 0.91 15.00
N ALA A 127 -7.21 1.49 16.15
CA ALA A 127 -8.54 1.31 16.74
C ALA A 127 -9.64 1.89 15.83
N ASP A 128 -9.41 3.11 15.31
CA ASP A 128 -10.36 3.78 14.41
C ASP A 128 -10.53 3.03 13.09
N LEU A 129 -9.45 2.43 12.57
CA LEU A 129 -9.49 1.64 11.35
C LEU A 129 -10.30 0.35 11.57
N VAL A 130 -10.02 -0.40 12.63
CA VAL A 130 -10.72 -1.66 12.95
C VAL A 130 -12.21 -1.40 13.17
N GLU A 131 -12.58 -0.36 13.92
CA GLU A 131 -13.98 0.02 14.12
C GLU A 131 -14.66 0.37 12.79
N TRP A 132 -13.96 1.10 11.92
CA TRP A 132 -14.51 1.47 10.61
C TRP A 132 -14.67 0.25 9.67
N LEU A 133 -13.72 -0.67 9.63
CA LEU A 133 -13.85 -1.93 8.87
C LEU A 133 -15.05 -2.75 9.39
N LYS A 134 -15.16 -2.89 10.71
CA LYS A 134 -16.24 -3.63 11.37
C LYS A 134 -17.61 -3.01 11.11
N SER A 135 -17.76 -1.69 11.28
CA SER A 135 -19.04 -1.00 11.04
C SER A 135 -19.49 -1.08 9.58
N ASN A 136 -18.55 -1.35 8.67
CA ASN A 136 -18.85 -1.59 7.27
C ASN A 136 -19.00 -3.06 6.89
N ASN A 137 -18.88 -4.02 7.81
CA ASN A 137 -18.88 -5.47 7.49
C ASN A 137 -17.74 -5.86 6.54
N ILE A 138 -16.53 -5.36 6.78
CA ILE A 138 -15.31 -5.75 6.07
C ILE A 138 -14.54 -6.72 6.95
N ASP A 139 -14.39 -7.95 6.49
CA ASP A 139 -13.68 -9.03 7.19
C ASP A 139 -12.26 -9.18 6.63
N ILE A 140 -11.34 -8.37 7.16
CA ILE A 140 -9.91 -8.38 6.82
C ILE A 140 -9.12 -8.25 8.11
N ASP A 141 -8.13 -9.12 8.28
CA ASP A 141 -7.22 -9.04 9.43
C ASP A 141 -6.33 -7.79 9.34
N VAL A 142 -6.33 -7.02 10.43
CA VAL A 142 -5.45 -5.86 10.61
C VAL A 142 -4.36 -6.21 11.61
N ILE A 143 -3.12 -6.22 11.14
CA ILE A 143 -1.92 -6.37 11.95
C ILE A 143 -1.62 -5.03 12.62
N LYS A 144 -1.55 -5.05 13.95
CA LYS A 144 -1.25 -3.87 14.76
C LYS A 144 0.25 -3.62 14.83
N GLY A 145 0.70 -2.49 14.29
CA GLY A 145 2.05 -1.97 14.53
C GLY A 145 2.18 -1.30 15.90
N ASP A 146 3.39 -1.21 16.44
CA ASP A 146 3.67 -0.67 17.78
C ASP A 146 3.96 0.85 17.80
N ARG A 147 4.11 1.46 16.62
CA ARG A 147 4.50 2.87 16.49
C ARG A 147 3.34 3.86 16.66
N ASN A 148 3.74 5.11 16.90
CA ASN A 148 2.85 6.27 17.03
C ASN A 148 3.10 7.31 15.91
N ASP A 149 3.76 6.89 14.83
CA ASP A 149 4.06 7.70 13.66
C ASP A 149 3.60 6.99 12.37
N HIS A 150 3.93 7.59 11.23
CA HIS A 150 3.51 7.11 9.91
C HIS A 150 4.68 6.50 9.11
N ASP A 151 5.70 5.90 9.75
CA ASP A 151 6.97 5.49 9.09
C ASP A 151 7.12 3.99 8.79
N TYR A 152 6.20 3.11 9.22
CA TYR A 152 6.09 1.67 8.84
C TYR A 152 7.41 0.92 8.48
N PRO A 153 8.43 0.85 9.35
CA PRO A 153 9.70 0.18 9.07
C PRO A 153 9.66 -1.29 9.50
N TYR A 154 8.96 -2.14 8.75
CA TYR A 154 8.71 -3.54 9.15
C TYR A 154 9.21 -4.58 8.11
N PRO A 155 10.51 -4.60 7.75
CA PRO A 155 11.01 -5.47 6.69
C PRO A 155 10.81 -6.97 7.00
N GLU A 156 11.05 -7.42 8.23
CA GLU A 156 10.90 -8.85 8.60
C GLU A 156 9.44 -9.29 8.54
N LEU A 157 8.52 -8.44 9.03
CA LEU A 157 7.10 -8.73 8.95
C LEU A 157 6.66 -8.82 7.48
N LEU A 158 7.04 -7.85 6.65
CA LEU A 158 6.70 -7.84 5.23
C LEU A 158 7.27 -9.05 4.50
N TYR A 159 8.51 -9.45 4.82
CA TYR A 159 9.13 -10.66 4.29
C TYR A 159 8.29 -11.91 4.59
N GLU A 160 7.87 -12.10 5.84
CA GLU A 160 7.04 -13.25 6.24
C GLU A 160 5.66 -13.23 5.58
N LEU A 161 5.05 -12.05 5.42
CA LEU A 161 3.75 -11.93 4.75
C LEU A 161 3.83 -12.26 3.24
N CYS A 162 4.94 -11.93 2.58
CA CYS A 162 5.12 -12.17 1.14
C CYS A 162 5.42 -13.63 0.78
N LYS A 163 5.78 -14.47 1.75
CA LYS A 163 6.10 -15.89 1.55
C LYS A 163 4.89 -16.83 1.64
N LYS A 164 3.76 -16.31 2.13
CA LYS A 164 2.50 -17.05 2.19
C LYS A 164 1.90 -17.26 0.80
#